data_AF-A0A930DNV1-F1
#
_entry.id   AF-A0A930DNV1-F1
#
_cell.length_a   1.000
_cell.length_b   1.000
_cell.length_c   1.000
_cell.angle_alpha   90.00
_cell.angle_beta   90.00
_cell.angle_gamma   90.00
#
_symmetry.space_group_name_H-M   'P 1'
#
loop_
_entity.id
_entity.type
_entity.pdbx_description
1 polymer ?
#
loop_
_entity_poly.entity_id
_entity_poly.type
_entity_poly.pdbx_seq_one_letter_code
_entity_poly.pdbx_strand_id
1 'polypeptide(L)'
;AIASRFPIYVASISVWFITGLWHGASWKYIAWGLVNCFVILLSQEMTPLYRAFHKHFPKCRGRVYDAFQVIRTFLLFSFIEMFEYYSFANVFRMSFNMLTNFHIQDLYDERFSTLGLSLSDWIVVFLGVLLMLYISLLQRKGSVRERLSKKPEALRFTLYFLLFLSVLLLGIYGQGYDAGSFIYNQF
;
A
#
# COMPACT_ATOMS: atom_id res chain seq x y z
N ALA A 1 3.72 19.15 26.74
CA ALA A 1 3.52 18.78 25.32
C ALA A 1 4.03 17.38 24.99
N ILE A 2 5.29 17.03 25.32
CA ILE A 2 5.85 15.69 25.07
C ILE A 2 5.27 14.63 26.03
N ALA A 3 5.11 14.96 27.32
CA ALA A 3 4.55 14.04 28.33
C ALA A 3 3.11 13.56 28.04
N SER A 4 2.29 14.37 27.35
CA SER A 4 0.93 13.98 26.97
C SER A 4 0.88 13.08 25.72
N ARG A 5 1.95 13.03 24.92
CA ARG A 5 2.06 12.19 23.71
C ARG A 5 2.76 10.86 23.95
N PHE A 6 3.47 10.74 25.07
CA PHE A 6 4.09 9.49 25.51
C PHE A 6 3.15 8.27 25.46
N PRO A 7 1.92 8.29 26.02
CA PRO A 7 1.04 7.11 25.94
C PRO A 7 0.64 6.76 24.50
N ILE A 8 0.50 7.76 23.62
CA ILE A 8 0.16 7.56 22.20
C ILE A 8 1.32 6.89 21.46
N TYR A 9 2.56 7.29 21.72
CA TYR A 9 3.73 6.67 21.09
C TYR A 9 3.91 5.23 21.58
N VAL A 10 3.83 5.00 22.89
CA VAL A 10 3.95 3.65 23.44
C VAL A 10 2.87 2.73 22.88
N ALA A 11 1.61 3.18 22.84
CA ALA A 11 0.51 2.42 22.25
C ALA A 11 0.73 2.16 20.76
N SER A 12 1.12 3.18 19.99
CA SER A 12 1.34 3.04 18.54
C SER A 12 2.49 2.06 18.24
N ILE A 13 3.62 2.20 18.92
CA ILE A 13 4.77 1.31 18.76
C ILE A 13 4.38 -0.13 19.14
N SER A 14 3.65 -0.30 20.25
CA SER A 14 3.20 -1.63 20.69
C SER A 14 2.27 -2.28 19.66
N VAL A 15 1.28 -1.53 19.16
CA VAL A 15 0.34 -2.04 18.14
C VAL A 15 1.08 -2.45 16.87
N TRP A 16 1.93 -1.56 16.33
CA TRP A 16 2.65 -1.84 15.08
C TRP A 16 3.70 -2.94 15.22
N PHE A 17 4.32 -3.07 16.39
CA PHE A 17 5.21 -4.18 16.71
C PHE A 17 4.46 -5.52 16.72
N ILE A 18 3.30 -5.57 17.40
CA ILE A 18 2.44 -6.76 17.44
C ILE A 18 1.91 -7.10 16.05
N THR A 19 1.52 -6.10 15.25
CA THR A 19 1.14 -6.31 13.84
C THR A 19 2.29 -6.91 13.04
N GLY A 20 3.52 -6.41 13.20
CA GLY A 20 4.70 -7.01 12.57
C GLY A 20 4.91 -8.48 12.98
N LEU A 21 4.76 -8.79 14.27
CA LEU A 21 4.83 -10.17 14.77
C LEU A 21 3.73 -11.06 14.19
N TRP A 22 2.53 -10.52 13.97
CA TRP A 22 1.41 -11.25 13.36
C TRP A 22 1.70 -11.66 11.92
N HIS A 23 2.38 -10.82 11.13
CA HIS A 23 2.78 -11.15 9.75
C HIS A 23 3.87 -12.23 9.67
N GLY A 24 4.68 -12.41 10.72
CA GLY A 24 5.58 -13.56 10.83
C GLY A 24 6.74 -13.38 11.80
N ALA A 25 7.42 -14.49 12.13
CA ALA A 25 8.48 -14.54 13.15
C ALA A 25 9.88 -14.09 12.66
N SER A 26 9.93 -13.31 11.57
CA SER A 26 11.18 -12.80 11.00
C SER A 26 11.35 -11.30 11.27
N TRP A 27 12.59 -10.86 11.46
CA TRP A 27 12.95 -9.45 11.67
C TRP A 27 12.45 -8.51 10.57
N LYS A 28 12.27 -9.02 9.35
CA LYS A 28 11.76 -8.24 8.23
C LYS A 28 10.32 -7.73 8.48
N TYR A 29 9.47 -8.53 9.12
CA TYR A 29 8.09 -8.14 9.45
C TYR A 29 8.02 -7.15 10.60
N ILE A 30 8.89 -7.32 11.61
CA ILE A 30 9.04 -6.34 12.69
C ILE A 30 9.54 -5.00 12.13
N ALA A 31 10.54 -5.03 11.24
CA ALA A 31 11.04 -3.84 10.57
C ALA A 31 9.95 -3.13 9.75
N TRP A 32 9.18 -3.88 8.95
CA TRP A 32 8.02 -3.37 8.22
C TRP A 32 7.02 -2.67 9.16
N GLY A 33 6.64 -3.31 10.27
CA GLY A 33 5.69 -2.73 11.23
C GLY A 33 6.22 -1.46 11.89
N LEU A 34 7.47 -1.48 12.36
CA LEU A 34 8.08 -0.33 13.04
C LEU A 34 8.36 0.84 12.09
N VAL A 35 8.73 0.58 10.83
CA VAL A 35 8.91 1.65 9.82
C VAL A 35 7.58 2.31 9.49
N ASN A 36 6.48 1.55 9.35
CA ASN A 36 5.13 2.12 9.22
C ASN A 36 4.77 3.02 10.42
N CYS A 37 5.00 2.52 11.64
CA CYS A 37 4.78 3.29 12.86
C CYS A 37 5.57 4.60 12.85
N PHE A 38 6.86 4.51 12.55
CA PHE A 38 7.76 5.66 12.52
C PHE A 38 7.28 6.72 11.52
N VAL A 39 6.93 6.32 10.29
CA VAL A 39 6.46 7.28 9.28
C VAL A 39 5.14 7.93 9.68
N ILE A 40 4.21 7.20 10.28
CA ILE A 40 2.94 7.76 10.76
C ILE A 40 3.19 8.79 11.87
N LEU A 41 3.97 8.42 12.89
CA LEU A 41 4.28 9.31 14.01
C LEU A 41 5.07 10.55 13.54
N LEU A 42 6.06 10.36 12.67
CA LEU A 42 6.83 11.45 12.08
C LEU A 42 5.92 12.40 11.29
N SER A 43 5.02 11.88 10.46
CA SER A 43 4.05 12.68 9.70
C SER A 43 3.13 13.50 10.62
N GLN A 44 2.71 12.92 11.75
CA GLN A 44 1.93 13.63 12.76
C GLN A 44 2.73 14.78 13.38
N GLU A 45 3.99 14.54 13.76
CA GLU A 45 4.87 15.59 14.32
C GLU A 45 5.25 16.67 13.30
N MET A 46 5.33 16.32 12.01
CA MET A 46 5.59 17.28 10.94
C MET A 46 4.37 18.08 10.50
N THR A 47 3.16 17.78 11.02
CA THR A 47 1.94 18.54 10.76
C THR A 47 2.10 20.07 10.91
N PRO A 48 2.68 20.62 11.99
CA PRO A 48 2.94 22.06 12.09
C PRO A 48 3.84 22.60 10.97
N LEU A 49 4.87 21.85 10.58
CA LEU A 49 5.76 22.23 9.47
C LEU A 49 5.00 22.24 8.14
N TYR A 50 4.15 21.24 7.90
CA TYR A 50 3.29 21.22 6.71
C TYR A 50 2.35 22.41 6.69
N ARG A 51 1.76 22.80 7.83
CA ARG A 51 0.91 24.00 7.91
C ARG A 51 1.70 25.28 7.64
N ALA A 52 2.91 25.41 8.20
CA ALA A 52 3.79 26.56 7.96
C ALA A 52 4.19 26.68 6.48
N PHE A 53 4.54 25.56 5.84
CA PHE A 53 4.84 25.49 4.42
C PHE A 53 3.67 25.99 3.56
N HIS A 54 2.46 25.50 3.80
CA HIS A 54 1.27 25.94 3.04
C HIS A 54 0.85 27.38 3.34
N LYS A 55 1.23 27.92 4.49
CA LYS A 55 1.04 29.34 4.81
C LYS A 55 2.01 30.21 4.00
N HIS A 56 3.26 29.78 3.83
CA HIS A 56 4.28 30.50 3.07
C HIS A 56 4.14 30.34 1.56
N PHE A 57 3.66 29.17 1.10
CA PHE A 57 3.43 28.85 -0.31
C PHE A 57 1.94 28.58 -0.59
N PRO A 58 1.06 29.59 -0.53
CA PRO A 58 -0.37 29.40 -0.73
C PRO A 58 -0.74 28.95 -2.15
N LYS A 59 0.15 29.20 -3.12
CA LYS A 59 0.02 28.75 -4.52
C LYS A 59 0.31 27.24 -4.70
N CYS A 60 0.94 26.58 -3.73
CA CYS A 60 1.11 25.12 -3.71
C CYS A 60 -0.18 24.43 -3.26
N ARG A 61 -1.28 24.70 -3.96
CA ARG A 61 -2.60 24.10 -3.76
C ARG A 61 -3.23 23.86 -5.12
N GLY A 62 -3.91 22.73 -5.28
CA GLY A 62 -4.60 22.36 -6.52
C GLY A 62 -4.21 20.98 -7.04
N ARG A 63 -4.81 20.60 -8.17
CA ARG A 63 -4.78 19.21 -8.67
C ARG A 63 -3.38 18.63 -8.89
N VAL A 64 -2.42 19.45 -9.34
CA VAL A 64 -1.03 19.01 -9.56
C VAL A 64 -0.34 18.69 -8.22
N TYR A 65 -0.54 19.54 -7.22
CA TYR A 65 0.02 19.30 -5.89
C TYR A 65 -0.68 18.12 -5.19
N ASP A 66 -1.99 17.97 -5.37
CA ASP A 66 -2.74 16.80 -4.88
C ASP A 66 -2.24 15.51 -5.53
N ALA A 67 -1.95 15.52 -6.83
CA ALA A 67 -1.35 14.39 -7.54
C ALA A 67 0.06 14.08 -7.01
N PHE A 68 0.89 15.11 -6.78
CA PHE A 68 2.18 14.92 -6.14
C PHE A 68 2.06 14.27 -4.75
N GLN A 69 1.09 14.69 -3.93
CA GLN A 69 0.85 14.08 -2.62
C GLN A 69 0.43 12.61 -2.73
N VAL A 70 -0.40 12.27 -3.72
CA VAL A 70 -0.77 10.86 -4.02
C VAL A 70 0.48 10.07 -4.37
N ILE A 71 1.24 10.52 -5.37
CA ILE A 71 2.42 9.80 -5.89
C ILE A 71 3.46 9.63 -4.78
N ARG A 72 3.77 10.69 -4.03
CA ARG A 72 4.71 10.64 -2.89
C ARG A 72 4.28 9.60 -1.85
N THR A 73 2.99 9.58 -1.50
CA THR A 73 2.48 8.65 -0.48
C THR A 73 2.45 7.22 -1.01
N PHE A 74 2.11 7.03 -2.28
CA PHE A 74 2.15 5.73 -2.95
C PHE A 74 3.57 5.17 -2.98
N LEU A 75 4.57 5.94 -3.45
CA LEU A 75 5.96 5.52 -3.49
C LEU A 75 6.52 5.23 -2.10
N LEU A 76 6.18 6.06 -1.11
CA LEU A 76 6.57 5.82 0.28
C LEU A 76 5.97 4.52 0.81
N PHE A 77 4.69 4.27 0.54
CA PHE A 77 4.04 3.03 0.96
C PHE A 77 4.66 1.81 0.25
N SER A 78 4.89 1.88 -1.07
CA SER A 78 5.57 0.84 -1.83
C SER A 78 6.97 0.54 -1.29
N PHE A 79 7.75 1.57 -0.93
CA PHE A 79 9.06 1.38 -0.32
C PHE A 79 9.00 0.63 1.01
N ILE A 80 8.03 0.98 1.87
CA ILE A 80 7.87 0.31 3.17
C ILE A 80 7.40 -1.14 2.96
N GLU A 81 6.51 -1.39 2.01
CA GLU A 81 6.01 -2.75 1.72
C GLU A 81 7.12 -3.71 1.27
N MET A 82 8.18 -3.22 0.64
CA MET A 82 9.34 -4.05 0.25
C MET A 82 9.96 -4.79 1.44
N PHE A 83 9.87 -4.26 2.67
CA PHE A 83 10.37 -4.94 3.88
C PHE A 83 9.62 -6.23 4.21
N GLU A 84 8.41 -6.44 3.71
CA GLU A 84 7.68 -7.70 3.91
C GLU A 84 8.31 -8.85 3.11
N TYR A 85 8.85 -8.54 1.93
CA TYR A 85 9.38 -9.52 0.98
C TYR A 85 10.90 -9.69 1.09
N TYR A 86 11.63 -8.61 1.36
CA TYR A 86 13.09 -8.59 1.29
C TYR A 86 13.73 -8.24 2.64
N SER A 87 14.98 -8.67 2.83
CA SER A 87 15.76 -8.26 4.00
C SER A 87 16.06 -6.76 3.98
N PHE A 88 16.31 -6.17 5.15
CA PHE A 88 16.57 -4.74 5.31
C PHE A 88 17.65 -4.24 4.33
N ALA A 89 18.80 -4.91 4.25
CA ALA A 89 19.88 -4.53 3.34
C ALA A 89 19.47 -4.59 1.86
N ASN A 90 18.65 -5.58 1.48
CA ASN A 90 18.18 -5.73 0.11
C ASN A 90 17.18 -4.64 -0.29
N VAL A 91 16.28 -4.24 0.62
CA VAL A 91 15.35 -3.13 0.36
C VAL A 91 16.11 -1.87 -0.01
N PHE A 92 17.07 -1.43 0.81
CA PHE A 92 17.87 -0.23 0.51
C PHE A 92 18.70 -0.38 -0.77
N ARG A 93 19.35 -1.53 -0.95
CA ARG A 93 20.15 -1.79 -2.16
C ARG A 93 19.29 -1.72 -3.42
N MET A 94 18.11 -2.35 -3.42
CA MET A 94 17.20 -2.37 -4.57
C MET A 94 16.59 -1.00 -4.82
N SER A 95 16.11 -0.31 -3.78
CA SER A 95 15.54 1.04 -3.93
C SER A 95 16.58 2.05 -4.41
N PHE A 96 17.83 1.98 -3.93
CA PHE A 96 18.90 2.85 -4.42
C PHE A 96 19.27 2.52 -5.86
N ASN A 97 19.40 1.23 -6.20
CA ASN A 97 19.68 0.80 -7.57
C ASN A 97 18.61 1.25 -8.56
N MET A 98 17.33 1.23 -8.17
CA MET A 98 16.21 1.76 -8.99
C MET A 98 16.34 3.27 -9.25
N LEU A 99 16.96 4.02 -8.34
CA LEU A 99 17.17 5.46 -8.48
C LEU A 99 18.44 5.81 -9.24
N THR A 100 19.52 5.03 -9.10
CA THR A 100 20.82 5.32 -9.72
C THR A 100 21.02 4.69 -11.09
N ASN A 101 20.47 3.50 -11.32
CA ASN A 101 20.67 2.71 -12.54
C ASN A 101 19.34 2.47 -13.26
N PHE A 102 18.55 3.52 -13.45
CA PHE A 102 17.25 3.44 -14.11
C PHE A 102 17.40 3.34 -15.63
N HIS A 103 17.08 2.18 -16.19
CA HIS A 103 17.03 1.97 -17.64
C HIS A 103 15.60 1.61 -18.05
N ILE A 104 14.96 2.45 -18.87
CA ILE A 104 13.60 2.20 -19.37
C ILE A 104 13.52 0.87 -20.16
N GLN A 105 14.63 0.45 -20.76
CA GLN A 105 14.73 -0.79 -21.53
C GLN A 105 14.47 -2.03 -20.64
N ASP A 106 14.80 -1.97 -19.34
CA ASP A 106 14.55 -3.06 -18.39
C ASP A 106 13.05 -3.34 -18.20
N LEU A 107 12.17 -2.40 -18.54
CA LEU A 107 10.71 -2.57 -18.48
C LEU A 107 10.15 -3.40 -19.65
N TYR A 108 10.91 -3.50 -20.74
CA TYR A 108 10.55 -4.25 -21.95
C TYR A 108 11.45 -5.47 -22.17
N ASP A 109 12.38 -5.71 -21.25
CA ASP A 109 13.32 -6.81 -21.29
C ASP A 109 12.62 -8.15 -21.05
N GLU A 110 13.25 -9.24 -21.51
CA GLU A 110 12.74 -10.61 -21.35
C GLU A 110 12.53 -10.99 -19.88
N ARG A 111 13.15 -10.26 -18.96
CA ARG A 111 12.92 -10.38 -17.52
C ARG A 111 11.44 -10.19 -17.15
N PHE A 112 10.72 -9.30 -17.83
CA PHE A 112 9.29 -9.09 -17.59
C PHE A 112 8.45 -10.29 -18.06
N SER A 113 8.84 -10.96 -19.15
CA SER A 113 8.18 -12.19 -19.61
C SER A 113 8.55 -13.42 -18.78
N THR A 114 9.67 -13.41 -18.06
CA THR A 114 10.07 -14.49 -17.13
C THR A 114 9.35 -14.45 -15.77
N LEU A 115 8.53 -13.44 -15.48
CA LEU A 115 7.74 -13.35 -14.23
C LEU A 115 6.64 -14.42 -14.13
N GLY A 116 6.43 -15.22 -15.18
CA GLY A 116 5.45 -16.30 -15.21
C GLY A 116 3.99 -15.83 -15.29
N LEU A 117 3.78 -14.52 -15.47
CA LEU A 117 2.45 -13.92 -15.62
C LEU A 117 2.06 -13.87 -17.10
N SER A 118 0.87 -14.39 -17.40
CA SER A 118 0.27 -14.24 -18.72
C SER A 118 -0.14 -12.79 -18.98
N LEU A 119 -0.39 -12.44 -20.24
CA LEU A 119 -0.90 -11.11 -20.60
C LEU A 119 -2.24 -10.82 -19.89
N SER A 120 -3.09 -11.84 -19.73
CA SER A 120 -4.35 -11.75 -18.97
C SER A 120 -4.11 -11.37 -17.51
N ASP A 121 -3.11 -11.95 -16.85
CA ASP A 121 -2.80 -11.65 -15.45
C ASP A 121 -2.34 -10.20 -15.29
N TRP A 122 -1.52 -9.72 -16.22
CA TRP A 122 -1.10 -8.31 -16.26
C TRP A 122 -2.27 -7.35 -16.46
N ILE A 123 -3.24 -7.69 -17.31
CA ILE A 123 -4.45 -6.89 -17.51
C ILE A 123 -5.28 -6.86 -16.21
N VAL A 124 -5.43 -7.99 -15.51
CA VAL A 124 -6.16 -8.06 -14.23
C VAL A 124 -5.48 -7.21 -13.17
N VAL A 125 -4.15 -7.30 -13.02
CA VAL A 125 -3.38 -6.49 -12.08
C VAL A 125 -3.54 -4.99 -12.39
N PHE A 126 -3.39 -4.61 -13.66
CA PHE A 126 -3.51 -3.21 -14.08
C PHE A 126 -4.91 -2.65 -13.80
N LEU A 127 -5.97 -3.38 -14.16
CA LEU A 127 -7.36 -2.99 -13.86
C LEU A 127 -7.63 -2.93 -12.36
N GLY A 128 -7.06 -3.85 -11.58
CA GLY A 128 -7.15 -3.85 -10.11
C GLY A 128 -6.52 -2.60 -9.49
N VAL A 129 -5.32 -2.21 -9.94
CA VAL A 129 -4.64 -0.99 -9.49
C VAL A 129 -5.46 0.26 -9.86
N LEU A 130 -5.98 0.33 -11.09
CA LEU A 130 -6.84 1.44 -11.51
C LEU A 130 -8.13 1.53 -10.69
N LEU A 131 -8.76 0.39 -10.40
CA LEU A 131 -9.95 0.32 -9.56
C LEU A 131 -9.65 0.78 -8.13
N MET A 132 -8.56 0.31 -7.52
CA MET A 132 -8.13 0.75 -6.19
C MET A 132 -7.85 2.25 -6.16
N LEU A 133 -7.14 2.78 -7.16
CA LEU A 133 -6.86 4.21 -7.27
C LEU A 133 -8.15 5.01 -7.42
N TYR A 134 -9.08 4.56 -8.26
CA TYR A 134 -10.38 5.20 -8.45
C TYR A 134 -11.19 5.25 -7.15
N ILE A 135 -11.31 4.13 -6.44
CA ILE A 135 -12.01 4.05 -5.15
C ILE A 135 -11.33 4.95 -4.11
N SER A 136 -9.99 4.95 -4.05
CA SER A 136 -9.21 5.83 -3.15
C SER A 136 -9.49 7.31 -3.42
N LEU A 137 -9.54 7.73 -4.69
CA LEU A 137 -9.88 9.10 -5.06
C LEU A 137 -11.35 9.45 -4.73
N LEU A 138 -12.28 8.49 -4.87
CA LEU A 138 -13.67 8.69 -4.47
C LEU A 138 -13.82 8.85 -2.96
N GLN A 139 -13.08 8.08 -2.16
CA GLN A 139 -13.11 8.13 -0.70
C GLN A 139 -12.71 9.51 -0.14
N ARG A 140 -11.94 10.31 -0.90
CA ARG A 140 -11.62 11.71 -0.53
C ARG A 140 -12.86 12.60 -0.43
N LYS A 141 -13.93 12.26 -1.15
CA LYS A 141 -15.20 13.01 -1.14
C LYS A 141 -16.20 12.44 -0.13
N GLY A 142 -15.77 11.53 0.75
CA GLY A 142 -16.59 10.86 1.76
C GLY A 142 -16.65 9.34 1.56
N SER A 143 -17.25 8.66 2.54
CA SER A 143 -17.28 7.19 2.60
C SER A 143 -18.00 6.58 1.39
N VAL A 144 -17.28 5.76 0.62
CA VAL A 144 -17.87 4.97 -0.49
C VAL A 144 -18.89 3.98 0.05
N ARG A 145 -18.65 3.41 1.23
CA ARG A 145 -19.58 2.49 1.91
C ARG A 145 -20.93 3.15 2.20
N GLU A 146 -20.92 4.39 2.68
CA GLU A 146 -22.15 5.15 2.95
C GLU A 146 -22.88 5.57 1.66
N ARG A 147 -22.15 5.88 0.59
CA ARG A 147 -22.75 6.16 -0.71
C ARG A 147 -23.44 4.93 -1.28
N LEU A 148 -22.81 3.76 -1.12
CA LEU A 148 -23.36 2.49 -1.55
C LEU A 148 -24.55 2.08 -0.68
N SER A 149 -24.54 2.34 0.62
CA SER A 149 -25.65 1.98 1.51
C SER A 149 -26.96 2.70 1.15
N LYS A 150 -26.89 3.91 0.60
CA LYS A 150 -28.04 4.70 0.11
C LYS A 150 -28.60 4.24 -1.23
N LYS A 151 -27.97 3.28 -1.92
CA LYS A 151 -28.44 2.76 -3.21
C LYS A 151 -29.51 1.67 -3.03
N PRO A 152 -30.33 1.41 -4.07
CA PRO A 152 -31.33 0.32 -4.03
C PRO A 152 -30.69 -1.02 -3.68
N GLU A 153 -31.45 -1.86 -3.00
CA GLU A 153 -30.95 -3.14 -2.48
C GLU A 153 -30.44 -4.06 -3.59
N ALA A 154 -31.17 -4.15 -4.71
CA ALA A 154 -30.76 -4.92 -5.88
C ALA A 154 -29.35 -4.52 -6.37
N LEU A 155 -29.05 -3.22 -6.47
CA LEU A 155 -27.74 -2.75 -6.90
C LEU A 155 -26.62 -3.15 -5.93
N ARG A 156 -26.89 -3.05 -4.62
CA ARG A 156 -25.90 -3.44 -3.59
C ARG A 156 -25.62 -4.94 -3.65
N PHE A 157 -26.68 -5.76 -3.75
CA PHE A 157 -26.55 -7.21 -3.84
C PHE A 157 -25.80 -7.62 -5.11
N THR A 158 -26.18 -7.08 -6.27
CA THR A 158 -25.47 -7.34 -7.53
C THR A 158 -24.01 -6.94 -7.43
N LEU A 159 -23.69 -5.78 -6.85
CA LEU A 159 -22.30 -5.34 -6.69
C LEU A 159 -21.50 -6.27 -5.77
N TYR A 160 -22.04 -6.65 -4.62
CA TYR A 160 -21.36 -7.59 -3.71
C TYR A 160 -21.20 -8.96 -4.33
N PHE A 161 -22.21 -9.44 -5.07
CA PHE A 161 -22.14 -10.69 -5.80
C PHE A 161 -21.08 -10.66 -6.91
N LEU A 162 -20.96 -9.56 -7.66
CA LEU A 162 -19.90 -9.37 -8.65
C LEU A 162 -18.51 -9.31 -8.02
N LEU A 163 -18.36 -8.61 -6.89
CA LEU A 163 -17.07 -8.60 -6.16
C LEU A 163 -16.71 -10.00 -5.68
N PHE A 164 -17.68 -10.74 -5.14
CA PHE A 164 -17.48 -12.13 -4.73
C PHE A 164 -17.06 -13.01 -5.91
N LEU A 165 -17.78 -12.94 -7.04
CA LEU A 165 -17.41 -13.66 -8.26
C LEU A 165 -16.03 -13.26 -8.79
N SER A 166 -15.65 -11.98 -8.72
CA SER A 166 -14.32 -11.55 -9.16
C SER A 166 -13.20 -12.23 -8.36
N VAL A 167 -13.38 -12.43 -7.05
CA VAL A 167 -12.39 -13.13 -6.21
C VAL A 167 -12.32 -14.62 -6.57
N LEU A 168 -13.45 -15.24 -6.91
CA LEU A 168 -13.50 -16.65 -7.31
C LEU A 168 -12.95 -16.90 -8.71
N LEU A 169 -13.23 -16.00 -9.66
CA LEU A 169 -12.86 -16.19 -11.07
C LEU A 169 -11.45 -15.70 -11.39
N LEU A 170 -11.00 -14.63 -10.73
CA LEU A 170 -9.68 -14.02 -10.95
C LEU A 170 -8.66 -14.45 -9.89
N GLY A 171 -9.07 -15.19 -8.87
CA GLY A 171 -8.15 -15.79 -7.93
C GLY A 171 -7.37 -16.94 -8.58
N ILE A 172 -6.12 -17.10 -8.17
CA ILE A 172 -5.26 -18.19 -8.65
C ILE A 172 -5.54 -19.43 -7.79
N TYR A 173 -6.14 -20.45 -8.39
CA TYR A 173 -6.45 -21.74 -7.74
C TYR A 173 -6.02 -22.89 -8.68
N GLY A 174 -5.29 -23.90 -8.20
CA GLY A 174 -4.96 -25.08 -9.02
C GLY A 174 -3.59 -25.72 -8.77
N GLN A 175 -3.19 -26.65 -9.66
CA GLN A 175 -1.91 -27.35 -9.57
C GLN A 175 -0.73 -26.38 -9.73
N GLY A 176 0.14 -26.32 -8.72
CA GLY A 176 1.22 -25.33 -8.58
C GLY A 176 0.92 -24.22 -7.56
N TYR A 177 -0.35 -24.07 -7.15
CA TYR A 177 -0.73 -23.26 -5.99
C TYR A 177 -0.59 -24.11 -4.71
N ASP A 178 0.42 -23.80 -3.91
CA ASP A 178 0.60 -24.43 -2.61
C ASP A 178 -0.16 -23.64 -1.55
N ALA A 179 -1.26 -24.18 -1.01
CA ALA A 179 -1.98 -23.57 0.11
C ALA A 179 -1.10 -23.44 1.38
N GLY A 180 0.00 -24.20 1.48
CA GLY A 180 1.04 -24.06 2.50
C GLY A 180 1.99 -22.87 2.28
N SER A 181 2.02 -22.29 1.07
CA SER A 181 2.72 -21.03 0.78
C SER A 181 1.95 -19.78 1.22
N PHE A 182 0.74 -19.95 1.76
CA PHE A 182 0.03 -18.89 2.45
C PHE A 182 0.93 -18.40 3.60
N ILE A 183 1.25 -17.11 3.64
CA ILE A 183 2.25 -16.52 4.54
C ILE A 183 2.02 -16.91 6.02
N TYR A 184 0.77 -17.22 6.41
CA TYR A 184 0.39 -17.63 7.76
C TYR A 184 0.46 -19.14 8.04
N ASN A 185 0.65 -19.99 7.04
CA ASN A 185 0.71 -21.46 7.19
C ASN A 185 2.13 -22.02 7.40
N GLN A 186 3.16 -21.16 7.50
CA GLN A 186 4.53 -21.59 7.80
C GLN A 186 4.83 -21.79 9.30
N PHE A 187 3.79 -22.09 10.10
CA PHE A 187 3.88 -22.36 11.54
C PHE A 187 3.27 -23.71 11.87
#